data_AF-A0A377Z2L6-F1
#
_entry.id   AF-A0A377Z2L6-F1
#
_cell.length_a   1.000
_cell.length_b   1.000
_cell.length_c   1.000
_cell.angle_alpha   90.00
_cell.angle_beta   90.00
_cell.angle_gamma   90.00
#
_symmetry.space_group_name_H-M   'P 1'
#
loop_
_entity.id
_entity.type
_entity.pdbx_description
1 polymer ?
#
loop_
_entity_poly.entity_id
_entity_poly.type
_entity_poly.pdbx_seq_one_letter_code
_entity_poly.pdbx_strand_id
1 'polypeptide(L)' 'MKVTLPEFERAGVLVVGDVMLDRYWYGPTSRISPEAPVPVVKVENIEERPGGAANVAMNIASLGQPRAWWD' A
#
# COMPACT_ATOMS: atom_id res chain seq x y z
N MET A 1 19.45 -16.68 18.46
CA MET A 1 19.20 -15.33 19.02
C MET A 1 17.70 -15.09 18.91
N LYS A 2 16.99 -14.92 20.04
CA LYS A 2 15.54 -14.70 20.04
C LYS A 2 15.32 -13.19 20.08
N VAL A 3 14.74 -12.62 19.03
CA VAL A 3 14.36 -11.21 19.01
C VAL A 3 13.03 -11.09 19.71
N THR A 4 12.99 -10.31 20.80
CA THR A 4 11.76 -9.96 21.49
C THR A 4 11.36 -8.57 21.02
N LEU A 5 10.17 -8.44 20.43
CA LEU A 5 9.61 -7.14 20.06
C LEU A 5 8.96 -6.49 21.30
N PRO A 6 9.03 -5.16 21.44
CA PRO A 6 8.32 -4.45 22.50
C PRO A 6 6.80 -4.49 22.28
N GLU A 7 6.02 -4.26 23.34
CA GLU A 7 4.56 -4.17 23.28
C GLU A 7 4.13 -2.83 22.67
N PHE A 8 3.40 -2.85 21.56
CA PHE A 8 2.96 -1.64 20.83
C PHE A 8 1.51 -1.22 21.10
N GLU A 9 0.75 -2.02 21.86
CA GLU A 9 -0.69 -1.83 22.12
C GLU A 9 -1.03 -0.50 22.80
N ARG A 10 -0.07 0.11 23.49
CA ARG A 10 -0.23 1.40 24.20
C ARG A 10 0.39 2.59 23.46
N ALA A 11 1.05 2.36 22.33
CA ALA A 11 1.56 3.47 21.53
C ALA A 11 0.36 4.23 20.94
N GLY A 12 0.44 5.56 20.86
CA GLY A 12 -0.53 6.37 20.12
C GLY A 12 0.21 7.08 19.00
N VAL A 13 -0.17 6.83 17.74
CA VAL A 13 0.55 7.37 16.58
C VAL A 13 -0.41 8.19 15.74
N LEU A 14 -0.07 9.47 15.51
CA LEU A 14 -0.77 10.34 14.57
C LEU A 14 -0.03 10.34 13.23
N VAL A 15 -0.70 9.91 12.17
CA VAL A 15 -0.15 9.95 10.81
C VAL A 15 -0.71 11.19 10.10
N VAL A 16 0.17 12.08 9.65
CA VAL A 16 -0.19 13.26 8.87
C VAL A 16 0.55 13.23 7.54
N GLY A 17 -0.19 13.32 6.44
CA GLY A 17 0.35 13.32 5.08
C GLY A 17 -0.73 12.98 4.07
N ASP A 18 -0.36 12.98 2.79
CA ASP A 18 -1.29 12.71 1.70
C ASP A 18 -1.63 11.23 1.59
N VAL A 19 -2.92 10.95 1.40
CA VAL A 19 -3.41 9.62 1.08
C VAL A 19 -3.48 9.45 -0.43
N MET A 20 -3.15 8.25 -0.91
CA MET A 20 -3.26 7.91 -2.32
C MET A 20 -3.72 6.46 -2.48
N LEU A 21 -4.17 6.12 -3.69
CA LEU A 21 -4.53 4.76 -4.07
C LEU A 21 -3.43 4.22 -4.99
N ASP A 22 -2.76 3.17 -4.55
CA ASP A 22 -1.80 2.46 -5.38
C ASP A 22 -2.58 1.42 -6.20
N ARG A 23 -2.69 1.65 -7.51
CA ARG A 23 -3.37 0.74 -8.44
C ARG A 23 -2.34 0.04 -9.31
N TYR A 24 -2.39 -1.29 -9.33
CA TYR A 24 -1.52 -2.15 -10.10
C TYR A 24 -2.31 -2.81 -11.23
N TRP A 25 -1.83 -2.69 -12.47
CA TRP A 25 -2.40 -3.37 -13.63
C TRP A 25 -1.48 -4.49 -14.07
N TYR A 26 -2.05 -5.68 -14.21
CA TYR A 26 -1.34 -6.88 -14.64
C TYR A 26 -1.94 -7.40 -15.93
N GLY A 27 -1.06 -7.82 -16.83
CA GLY A 27 -1.47 -8.42 -18.08
C GLY A 27 -0.31 -8.63 -19.05
N PRO A 28 -0.45 -9.54 -20.02
CA PRO A 28 0.59 -9.80 -21.01
C PRO A 28 0.74 -8.63 -21.98
N THR A 29 1.94 -8.51 -22.55
CA THR A 29 2.22 -7.61 -23.68
C THR A 29 2.70 -8.45 -24.86
N SER A 30 1.90 -8.48 -25.93
CA SER A 30 2.19 -9.32 -27.12
C SER A 30 2.44 -8.54 -28.40
N ARG A 31 2.28 -7.20 -28.39
CA ARG A 31 2.51 -6.35 -29.57
C ARG A 31 2.98 -4.94 -29.21
N ILE A 32 3.54 -4.27 -30.21
CA ILE A 32 3.87 -2.83 -30.19
C ILE A 32 2.70 -2.05 -30.82
N SER A 33 2.44 -0.84 -30.33
CA SER A 33 1.44 0.08 -30.88
C SER A 33 1.83 0.52 -32.31
N PRO A 34 0.90 0.56 -33.28
CA PRO A 34 1.16 1.15 -34.58
C PRO A 34 1.22 2.69 -34.55
N GLU A 35 0.74 3.33 -33.49
CA GLU A 35 0.72 4.79 -33.32
C GLU A 35 2.02 5.36 -32.72
N ALA A 36 2.77 4.56 -31.96
CA ALA A 36 4.06 4.92 -31.38
C ALA A 36 4.86 3.66 -31.01
N PRO A 37 6.21 3.71 -30.92
CA PRO A 37 7.04 2.56 -30.56
C PRO A 37 6.97 2.23 -29.06
N VAL A 38 5.77 1.96 -28.56
CA VAL A 38 5.47 1.61 -27.16
C VAL A 38 4.71 0.28 -27.07
N PRO A 39 4.92 -0.52 -26.02
CA PRO A 39 4.21 -1.78 -25.84
C PRO A 39 2.72 -1.57 -25.51
N VAL A 40 1.85 -2.46 -25.98
CA VAL A 40 0.43 -2.48 -25.58
C VAL A 40 0.20 -3.58 -24.55
N VAL A 41 -0.14 -3.18 -23.32
CA VAL A 41 -0.52 -4.11 -22.25
C VAL A 41 -2.00 -4.46 -22.38
N LYS A 42 -2.33 -5.75 -22.47
CA LYS A 42 -3.71 -6.22 -22.32
C LYS A 42 -3.97 -6.42 -20.83
N VAL A 43 -4.55 -5.42 -20.16
CA VAL A 43 -4.84 -5.51 -18.73
C VAL A 43 -5.90 -6.60 -18.48
N GLU A 44 -5.56 -7.56 -17.64
CA GLU A 44 -6.43 -8.70 -17.29
C GLU A 44 -6.73 -8.75 -15.79
N ASN A 45 -5.88 -8.18 -14.94
CA ASN A 45 -6.11 -8.06 -13.51
C ASN A 45 -5.73 -6.68 -12.98
N ILE A 46 -6.47 -6.22 -11.98
CA ILE A 46 -6.24 -4.93 -11.30
C ILE A 46 -6.21 -5.21 -9.79
N GLU A 47 -5.14 -4.79 -9.13
CA GLU A 47 -5.09 -4.74 -7.66
C GLU A 47 -5.05 -3.31 -7.18
N GLU A 48 -5.68 -3.06 -6.05
CA GLU A 48 -5.74 -1.75 -5.41
C GLU A 48 -5.27 -1.87 -3.96
N ARG A 49 -4.42 -0.95 -3.54
CA ARG A 49 -3.87 -0.90 -2.18
C ARG A 49 -3.87 0.54 -1.67
N PRO A 50 -4.09 0.77 -0.36
CA PRO A 50 -3.88 2.08 0.22
C PRO A 50 -2.40 2.47 0.07
N GLY A 51 -2.15 3.65 -0.49
CA GLY A 51 -0.83 4.23 -0.69
C GLY A 51 -0.60 5.46 0.18
N GLY A 52 0.63 5.96 0.19
CA GLY A 52 1.01 7.16 0.95
C GLY A 52 0.78 7.01 2.44
N ALA A 53 0.20 8.05 3.06
CA ALA A 53 -0.11 8.07 4.49
C ALA A 53 -1.05 6.91 4.92
N ALA A 54 -1.90 6.42 4.01
CA ALA A 54 -2.77 5.30 4.30
C ALA A 54 -1.98 3.98 4.47
N ASN A 55 -0.96 3.74 3.64
CA ASN A 55 -0.07 2.57 3.82
C ASN A 55 0.68 2.63 5.15
N VAL A 56 1.13 3.82 5.55
CA VAL A 56 1.82 4.03 6.84
C VAL A 56 0.88 3.69 8.01
N ALA A 57 -0.34 4.21 7.99
CA ALA A 57 -1.35 3.91 9.01
C ALA A 57 -1.68 2.40 9.07
N MET A 58 -1.82 1.74 7.92
CA MET A 58 -2.07 0.30 7.84
C MET A 58 -0.94 -0.53 8.45
N ASN A 59 0.32 -0.18 8.17
CA ASN A 59 1.48 -0.88 8.76
C ASN A 59 1.54 -0.70 10.27
N ILE A 60 1.29 0.51 10.78
CA ILE A 60 1.24 0.79 12.23
C ILE A 60 0.11 -0.04 12.89
N ALA A 61 -1.08 -0.07 12.29
CA ALA A 61 -2.21 -0.84 12.81
C ALA A 61 -1.92 -2.36 12.86
N SER A 62 -1.07 -2.87 11.97
CA SER A 62 -0.71 -4.29 11.89
C SER A 62 0.16 -4.77 13.06
N LEU A 63 0.81 -3.86 13.80
CA LEU A 63 1.73 -4.16 14.91
C LEU A 63 1.03 -4.42 16.26
N GLY A 64 -0.31 -4.45 16.28
CA GLY A 64 -1.11 -4.48 17.51
C GLY A 64 -1.66 -3.10 17.79
N GLN A 65 -2.99 -2.97 17.76
CA GLN A 65 -3.70 -1.69 17.64
C GLN A 65 -3.18 -0.63 18.63
N PRO A 66 -2.47 0.40 18.14
CA PRO A 66 -2.20 1.56 18.95
C PRO A 66 -3.53 2.28 19.21
N ARG A 67 -3.81 2.52 20.50
CA ARG A 67 -5.08 3.09 20.95
C ARG A 67 -5.41 4.36 20.17
N ALA A 68 -6.61 4.43 19.60
CA ALA A 68 -7.11 5.64 19.00
C ALA A 68 -7.22 6.74 20.07
N TRP A 69 -6.74 7.95 19.78
CA TRP A 69 -6.81 9.07 20.72
C TRP A 69 -8.23 9.64 20.92
N TRP A 70 -9.25 9.02 20.31
CA TRP A 70 -10.65 9.45 20.34
C TRP A 70 -11.58 8.49 21.09
N ASP A 71 -11.04 7.51 21.82
CA ASP A 71 -11.77 6.69 22.82
C ASP A 71 -11.64 7.30 24.22
#